data_AF-A0A1D2VAY8-F1
#
_entry.id   AF-A0A1D2VAY8-F1
#
_cell.length_a   1.000
_cell.length_b   1.000
_cell.length_c   1.000
_cell.angle_alpha   90.00
_cell.angle_beta   90.00
_cell.angle_gamma   90.00
#
_symmetry.space_group_name_H-M   'P 1'
#
loop_
_entity.id
_entity.type
_entity.pdbx_description
1 polymer ?
#
loop_
_entity_poly.entity_id
_entity_poly.type
_entity_poly.pdbx_seq_one_letter_code
_entity_poly.pdbx_strand_id
1 'polypeptide(L)'
;QLSFEQEFNIRHSLENIINNYSGKNVKQLSLNDLLEYGNNIDINELKIKYANITLNNLLILNAKRINRLRELPYFILLNPYISLSYNLYLKSFELLIKIGEITNINQIDEFLEKLNVFLTYHSNNIPTLSQGFKEILSYYPKDKASNFLDLHLRDRILMKLIALNYSYLINPPNSSNIGIIDLKLNINKIIQRCEEFVNDICQIKYFTGCKVEIISNNDELDTDNSDNSDNAIANTNNDILFPFVYSNLEYCFTEILKNSFRAHIENKVDSDIPIQITIIKNYEITKDENDPTKITSKIPILEVRIRDVGGGIQPDIEKHIYDFNFTTFKDYDNENDFSERAVAGMGYGLGLSRNYIEMFGGSFKLQTYWGWGTDVYITVKG
;
A
#
# COMPACT_ATOMS: atom_id res chain seq x y z
N GLN A 1 -11.95 -35.49 20.81
CA GLN A 1 -12.82 -34.31 21.02
C GLN A 1 -12.58 -33.82 22.44
N LEU A 2 -12.27 -32.54 22.61
CA LEU A 2 -12.09 -31.93 23.93
C LEU A 2 -13.44 -31.89 24.66
N SER A 3 -13.44 -31.88 26.00
CA SER A 3 -14.68 -31.70 26.76
C SER A 3 -15.20 -30.26 26.61
N PHE A 4 -16.52 -30.06 26.74
CA PHE A 4 -17.14 -28.74 26.62
C PHE A 4 -16.52 -27.70 27.58
N GLU A 5 -16.17 -28.10 28.80
CA GLU A 5 -15.47 -27.23 29.77
C GLU A 5 -14.05 -26.87 29.34
N GLN A 6 -13.32 -27.82 28.73
CA GLN A 6 -11.98 -27.55 28.21
C GLN A 6 -12.05 -26.58 27.02
N GLU A 7 -13.00 -26.75 26.11
CA GLU A 7 -13.22 -25.81 25.02
C GLU A 7 -13.63 -24.42 25.51
N PHE A 8 -14.49 -24.36 26.53
CA PHE A 8 -14.90 -23.10 27.15
C PHE A 8 -13.72 -22.37 27.79
N ASN A 9 -12.88 -23.08 28.56
CA ASN A 9 -11.70 -22.50 29.19
C ASN A 9 -10.65 -22.04 28.16
N ILE A 10 -10.47 -22.79 27.07
CA ILE A 10 -9.59 -22.38 25.95
C ILE A 10 -10.14 -21.11 25.29
N ARG A 11 -11.45 -21.03 25.01
CA ARG A 11 -12.07 -19.83 24.45
C ARG A 11 -11.92 -18.62 25.39
N HIS A 12 -12.20 -18.80 26.67
CA HIS A 12 -12.11 -17.73 27.67
C HIS A 12 -10.68 -17.22 27.86
N SER A 13 -9.70 -18.12 27.90
CA SER A 13 -8.27 -17.74 27.97
C SER A 13 -7.82 -17.00 26.71
N LEU A 14 -8.23 -17.46 25.52
CA LEU A 14 -7.97 -16.75 24.26
C LEU A 14 -8.62 -15.37 24.24
N GLU A 15 -9.83 -15.22 24.77
CA GLU A 15 -10.51 -13.92 24.87
C GLU A 15 -9.74 -12.92 25.75
N ASN A 16 -9.27 -13.35 26.91
CA ASN A 16 -8.46 -12.50 27.78
C ASN A 16 -7.15 -12.08 27.09
N ILE A 17 -6.52 -13.00 26.35
CA ILE A 17 -5.31 -12.71 25.58
C ILE A 17 -5.61 -11.68 24.47
N ILE A 18 -6.70 -11.85 23.71
CA ILE A 18 -7.11 -10.90 22.66
C ILE A 18 -7.35 -9.52 23.26
N ASN A 19 -8.05 -9.41 24.38
CA ASN A 19 -8.32 -8.14 25.04
C ASN A 19 -7.04 -7.46 25.56
N ASN A 20 -6.10 -8.23 26.10
CA ASN A 20 -4.82 -7.71 26.57
C ASN A 20 -3.96 -7.17 25.42
N TYR A 21 -3.95 -7.85 24.27
CA TYR A 21 -3.19 -7.40 23.11
C TYR A 21 -3.90 -6.27 22.34
N SER A 22 -5.23 -6.24 22.30
CA SER A 22 -5.99 -5.20 21.59
C SER A 22 -5.82 -3.82 22.22
N GLY A 23 -5.62 -3.75 23.55
CA GLY A 23 -5.36 -2.50 24.27
C GLY A 23 -3.96 -1.91 24.08
N LYS A 24 -3.01 -2.67 23.52
CA LYS A 24 -1.63 -2.19 23.28
C LYS A 24 -1.55 -1.36 22.01
N ASN A 25 -0.68 -0.36 21.97
CA ASN A 25 -0.42 0.43 20.76
C ASN A 25 0.78 -0.09 20.00
N VAL A 26 0.65 -0.12 18.68
CA VAL A 26 1.76 -0.43 17.77
C VAL A 26 2.42 0.90 17.44
N LYS A 27 3.74 0.96 17.56
CA LYS A 27 4.51 2.15 17.13
C LYS A 27 4.27 2.34 15.64
N GLN A 28 4.01 3.57 15.21
CA GLN A 28 3.94 3.90 13.79
C GLN A 28 5.32 3.64 13.18
N LEU A 29 5.40 2.71 12.23
CA LEU A 29 6.65 2.34 11.57
C LEU A 29 7.03 3.44 10.59
N SER A 30 8.15 4.10 10.84
CA SER A 30 8.79 4.98 9.87
C SER A 30 9.75 4.19 8.95
N LEU A 31 10.07 4.73 7.78
CA LEU A 31 11.11 4.16 6.91
C LEU A 31 12.46 4.07 7.65
N ASN A 32 12.77 5.07 8.48
CA ASN A 32 13.98 5.06 9.31
C ASN A 32 14.01 3.89 10.28
N ASP A 33 12.89 3.56 10.94
CA ASP A 33 12.81 2.39 11.82
C ASP A 33 13.13 1.09 11.04
N LEU A 34 12.65 0.98 9.80
CA LEU A 34 12.93 -0.18 8.94
C LEU A 34 14.39 -0.24 8.47
N LEU A 35 15.00 0.91 8.19
CA LEU A 35 16.42 1.02 7.81
C LEU A 35 17.36 0.71 8.98
N GLU A 36 17.02 1.13 10.20
CA GLU A 36 17.77 0.79 11.42
C GLU A 36 17.82 -0.72 11.67
N TYR A 37 16.72 -1.42 11.36
CA TYR A 37 16.67 -2.89 11.42
C TYR A 37 17.61 -3.52 10.40
N GLY A 38 17.75 -2.89 9.23
CA GLY A 38 18.61 -3.28 8.13
C GLY A 38 20.11 -3.29 8.40
N ASN A 39 20.60 -2.20 8.99
CA ASN A 39 22.04 -1.96 9.12
C ASN A 39 22.73 -2.87 10.16
N ASN A 40 21.96 -3.57 11.00
CA ASN A 40 22.48 -4.31 12.15
C ASN A 40 22.17 -5.82 12.12
N ILE A 41 21.82 -6.39 10.95
CA ILE A 41 21.31 -7.76 10.81
C ILE A 41 22.37 -8.83 11.14
N ASP A 42 23.66 -8.57 10.97
CA ASP A 42 24.72 -9.58 11.16
C ASP A 42 24.83 -10.11 12.60
N ILE A 43 24.18 -9.43 13.56
CA ILE A 43 24.14 -9.85 14.96
C ILE A 43 22.95 -10.77 15.18
N ASN A 44 23.22 -12.05 15.44
CA ASN A 44 22.18 -13.07 15.70
C ASN A 44 21.22 -12.69 16.84
N GLU A 45 21.69 -12.00 17.88
CA GLU A 45 20.84 -11.49 18.95
C GLU A 45 19.81 -10.46 18.46
N LEU A 46 20.20 -9.61 17.49
CA LEU A 46 19.30 -8.62 16.91
C LEU A 46 18.27 -9.29 15.99
N LYS A 47 18.63 -10.34 15.25
CA LYS A 47 17.64 -11.15 14.49
C LYS A 47 16.54 -11.69 15.40
N ILE A 48 16.92 -12.28 16.53
CA ILE A 48 15.97 -12.81 17.53
C ILE A 48 15.13 -11.68 18.14
N LYS A 49 15.75 -10.55 18.48
CA LYS A 49 15.04 -9.37 18.98
C LYS A 49 14.00 -8.86 17.97
N TYR A 50 14.38 -8.75 16.70
CA TYR A 50 13.47 -8.31 15.64
C TYR A 50 12.37 -9.33 15.34
N ALA A 51 12.65 -10.63 15.48
CA ALA A 51 11.64 -11.68 15.40
C ALA A 51 10.56 -11.49 16.47
N ASN A 52 10.97 -11.28 17.73
CA ASN A 52 10.07 -11.05 18.85
C ASN A 52 9.29 -9.73 18.72
N ILE A 53 9.93 -8.66 18.21
CA ILE A 53 9.24 -7.39 17.92
C ILE A 53 8.18 -7.59 16.83
N THR A 54 8.54 -8.29 15.75
CA THR A 54 7.64 -8.60 14.63
C THR A 54 6.45 -9.43 15.10
N LEU A 55 6.70 -10.50 15.86
CA LEU A 55 5.66 -11.35 16.41
C LEU A 55 4.71 -10.56 17.32
N ASN A 56 5.25 -9.76 18.24
CA ASN A 56 4.45 -8.92 19.13
C ASN A 56 3.59 -7.92 18.36
N ASN A 57 4.15 -7.24 17.36
CA ASN A 57 3.40 -6.30 16.53
C ASN A 57 2.28 -7.01 15.75
N LEU A 58 2.55 -8.18 15.17
CA LEU A 58 1.53 -8.96 14.47
C LEU A 58 0.43 -9.46 15.41
N LEU A 59 0.77 -9.90 16.63
CA LEU A 59 -0.22 -10.29 17.64
C LEU A 59 -1.14 -9.12 18.02
N ILE A 60 -0.57 -7.93 18.27
CA ILE A 60 -1.34 -6.72 18.60
C ILE A 60 -2.27 -6.35 17.46
N LEU A 61 -1.77 -6.30 16.22
CA LEU A 61 -2.59 -5.93 15.05
C LEU A 61 -3.72 -6.94 14.80
N ASN A 62 -3.44 -8.25 14.88
CA ASN A 62 -4.49 -9.27 14.75
C ASN A 62 -5.54 -9.15 15.86
N ALA A 63 -5.12 -9.00 17.11
CA ALA A 63 -6.03 -8.84 18.25
C ALA A 63 -6.93 -7.60 18.09
N LYS A 64 -6.36 -6.47 17.65
CA LYS A 64 -7.13 -5.27 17.31
C LYS A 64 -8.15 -5.55 16.21
N ARG A 65 -7.76 -6.21 15.13
CA ARG A 65 -8.68 -6.53 14.02
C ARG A 65 -9.83 -7.44 14.45
N ILE A 66 -9.54 -8.47 15.25
CA ILE A 66 -10.56 -9.34 15.84
C ILE A 66 -11.53 -8.52 16.69
N ASN A 67 -11.02 -7.63 17.54
CA ASN A 67 -11.88 -6.80 18.39
C ASN A 67 -12.75 -5.85 17.56
N ARG A 68 -12.19 -5.20 16.53
CA ARG A 68 -12.95 -4.33 15.62
C ARG A 68 -14.04 -5.08 14.86
N LEU A 69 -13.79 -6.33 14.45
CA LEU A 69 -14.82 -7.17 13.83
C LEU A 69 -15.94 -7.54 14.82
N ARG A 70 -15.62 -7.69 16.12
CA ARG A 70 -16.60 -7.94 17.18
C ARG A 70 -17.41 -6.70 17.57
N GLU A 71 -16.86 -5.50 17.38
CA GLU A 71 -17.58 -4.23 17.58
C GLU A 71 -18.68 -4.02 16.54
N LEU A 72 -18.65 -4.73 15.41
CA LEU A 72 -19.70 -4.65 14.40
C LEU A 72 -21.01 -5.27 14.93
N PRO A 73 -22.17 -4.74 14.52
CA PRO A 73 -23.46 -5.35 14.83
C PRO A 73 -23.50 -6.83 14.45
N TYR A 74 -24.11 -7.66 15.30
CA TYR A 74 -24.10 -9.11 15.14
C TYR A 74 -24.61 -9.58 13.77
N PHE A 75 -25.64 -8.94 13.23
CA PHE A 75 -26.18 -9.29 11.90
C PHE A 75 -25.16 -9.10 10.76
N ILE A 76 -24.18 -8.20 10.92
CA ILE A 76 -23.10 -8.01 9.95
C ILE A 76 -22.12 -9.18 10.01
N LEU A 77 -21.79 -9.62 11.23
CA LEU A 77 -20.88 -10.74 11.44
C LEU A 77 -21.45 -12.08 10.96
N LEU A 78 -22.79 -12.21 10.89
CA LEU A 78 -23.47 -13.38 10.33
C LEU A 78 -23.26 -13.55 8.82
N ASN A 79 -22.89 -12.49 8.10
CA ASN A 79 -22.63 -12.59 6.67
C ASN A 79 -21.48 -13.59 6.42
N PRO A 80 -21.62 -14.53 5.46
CA PRO A 80 -20.65 -15.59 5.25
C PRO A 80 -19.25 -15.06 4.89
N TYR A 81 -19.16 -13.97 4.12
CA TYR A 81 -17.89 -13.38 3.71
C TYR A 81 -17.17 -12.68 4.88
N ILE A 82 -17.91 -11.96 5.72
CA ILE A 82 -17.36 -11.28 6.90
C ILE A 82 -16.98 -12.31 7.96
N SER A 83 -17.81 -13.33 8.17
CA SER A 83 -17.52 -14.47 9.05
C SER A 83 -16.28 -15.23 8.59
N LEU A 84 -16.09 -15.45 7.29
CA LEU A 84 -14.88 -16.05 6.75
C LEU A 84 -13.64 -15.22 7.09
N SER A 85 -13.70 -13.90 6.88
CA SER A 85 -12.61 -12.99 7.27
C SER A 85 -12.31 -13.10 8.78
N TYR A 86 -13.33 -13.05 9.63
CA TYR A 86 -13.20 -13.22 11.08
C TYR A 86 -12.53 -14.54 11.47
N ASN A 87 -12.95 -15.65 10.87
CA ASN A 87 -12.36 -16.97 11.12
C ASN A 87 -10.90 -17.06 10.67
N LEU A 88 -10.53 -16.39 9.57
CA LEU A 88 -9.14 -16.31 9.12
C LEU A 88 -8.27 -15.54 10.13
N TYR A 89 -8.76 -14.43 10.69
CA TYR A 89 -8.08 -13.70 11.76
C TYR A 89 -7.93 -14.52 13.05
N LEU A 90 -8.91 -15.36 13.40
CA LEU A 90 -8.78 -16.26 14.54
C LEU A 90 -7.71 -17.34 14.31
N LYS A 91 -7.71 -17.96 13.12
CA LYS A 91 -6.70 -18.97 12.75
C LYS A 91 -5.29 -18.38 12.71
N SER A 92 -5.14 -17.18 12.15
CA SER A 92 -3.86 -16.50 12.09
C SER A 92 -3.35 -16.11 13.48
N PHE A 93 -4.24 -15.67 14.36
CA PHE A 93 -3.91 -15.39 15.76
C PHE A 93 -3.49 -16.65 16.54
N GLU A 94 -4.20 -17.76 16.36
CA GLU A 94 -3.84 -19.05 16.95
C GLU A 94 -2.45 -19.50 16.49
N LEU A 95 -2.14 -19.35 15.20
CA LEU A 95 -0.83 -19.67 14.63
C LEU A 95 0.28 -18.83 15.26
N LEU A 96 0.06 -17.52 15.44
CA LEU A 96 1.05 -16.63 16.05
C LEU A 96 1.27 -16.94 17.53
N ILE A 97 0.22 -17.27 18.30
CA ILE A 97 0.36 -17.66 19.71
C ILE A 97 1.17 -18.95 19.85
N LYS A 98 0.95 -19.93 18.96
CA LYS A 98 1.67 -21.22 18.99
C LYS A 98 3.18 -21.08 18.75
N ILE A 99 3.65 -19.98 18.19
CA ILE A 99 5.09 -19.72 18.01
C ILE A 99 5.76 -19.47 19.37
N GLY A 100 5.10 -18.73 20.27
CA GLY A 100 5.71 -18.31 21.53
C GLY A 100 6.88 -17.35 21.36
N GLU A 101 7.63 -17.09 22.43
CA GLU A 101 8.85 -16.28 22.35
C GLU A 101 9.98 -17.05 21.66
N ILE A 102 10.64 -16.39 20.71
CA ILE A 102 11.75 -16.94 19.95
C ILE A 102 13.02 -16.70 20.75
N THR A 103 13.74 -17.76 21.10
CA THR A 103 15.00 -17.68 21.86
C THR A 103 16.19 -18.21 21.08
N ASN A 104 15.96 -19.08 20.09
CA ASN A 104 17.02 -19.78 19.36
C ASN A 104 16.98 -19.46 17.86
N ILE A 105 18.15 -19.48 17.22
CA ILE A 105 18.28 -19.26 15.76
C ILE A 105 17.53 -20.33 14.97
N ASN A 106 17.54 -21.60 15.41
CA ASN A 106 16.83 -22.68 14.73
C ASN A 106 15.30 -22.48 14.69
N GLN A 107 14.75 -21.66 15.59
CA GLN A 107 13.32 -21.31 15.59
C GLN A 107 12.98 -20.22 14.57
N ILE A 108 13.98 -19.51 14.02
CA ILE A 108 13.78 -18.46 13.03
C ILE A 108 13.24 -19.05 11.72
N ASP A 109 13.77 -20.19 11.29
CA ASP A 109 13.31 -20.85 10.07
C ASP A 109 11.87 -21.34 10.22
N GLU A 110 11.54 -21.96 11.35
CA GLU A 110 10.16 -22.35 11.68
C GLU A 110 9.22 -21.12 11.76
N PHE A 111 9.71 -20.02 12.32
CA PHE A 111 8.97 -18.76 12.36
C PHE A 111 8.73 -18.20 10.95
N LEU A 112 9.72 -18.23 10.06
CA LEU A 112 9.57 -17.81 8.67
C LEU A 112 8.55 -18.65 7.91
N GLU A 113 8.57 -19.98 8.07
CA GLU A 113 7.56 -20.86 7.47
C GLU A 113 6.14 -20.49 7.94
N LYS A 114 5.96 -20.33 9.26
CA LYS A 114 4.69 -19.93 9.85
C LYS A 114 4.26 -18.52 9.40
N LEU A 115 5.20 -17.60 9.24
CA LEU A 115 4.94 -16.24 8.75
C LEU A 115 4.52 -16.25 7.27
N ASN A 116 5.07 -17.14 6.45
CA ASN A 116 4.61 -17.33 5.07
C ASN A 116 3.19 -17.90 5.04
N VAL A 117 2.86 -18.87 5.90
CA VAL A 117 1.48 -19.36 6.06
C VAL A 117 0.54 -18.23 6.51
N PHE A 118 0.98 -17.38 7.44
CA PHE A 118 0.24 -16.20 7.86
C PHE A 118 -0.04 -15.24 6.69
N LEU A 119 0.97 -14.96 5.85
CA LEU A 119 0.81 -14.13 4.66
C LEU A 119 -0.16 -14.72 3.65
N THR A 120 -0.17 -16.05 3.47
CA THR A 120 -1.10 -16.72 2.54
C THR A 120 -2.55 -16.69 3.03
N TYR A 121 -2.81 -16.81 4.34
CA TYR A 121 -4.17 -16.64 4.88
C TYR A 121 -4.77 -15.26 4.60
N HIS A 122 -3.92 -14.25 4.42
CA HIS A 122 -4.34 -12.88 4.16
C HIS A 122 -4.03 -12.42 2.72
N SER A 123 -3.70 -13.31 1.78
CA SER A 123 -3.28 -12.90 0.44
C SER A 123 -4.43 -12.49 -0.50
N ASN A 124 -5.68 -12.90 -0.26
CA ASN A 124 -6.80 -12.64 -1.19
C ASN A 124 -8.13 -12.24 -0.50
N ASN A 125 -8.07 -11.63 0.68
CA ASN A 125 -9.28 -11.40 1.47
C ASN A 125 -9.96 -10.04 1.23
N ILE A 126 -9.35 -9.11 0.47
CA ILE A 126 -9.95 -7.76 0.24
C ILE A 126 -11.25 -7.91 -0.56
N PRO A 127 -11.26 -8.65 -1.70
CA PRO A 127 -12.48 -8.85 -2.48
C PRO A 127 -13.58 -9.50 -1.66
N THR A 128 -13.24 -10.55 -0.92
CA THR A 128 -14.16 -11.30 -0.06
C THR A 128 -14.82 -10.40 0.97
N LEU A 129 -14.01 -9.65 1.74
CA LEU A 129 -14.54 -8.75 2.76
C LEU A 129 -15.45 -7.69 2.14
N SER A 130 -15.02 -7.14 1.00
CA SER A 130 -15.81 -6.13 0.33
C SER A 130 -17.15 -6.65 -0.18
N GLN A 131 -17.18 -7.83 -0.78
CA GLN A 131 -18.42 -8.47 -1.22
C GLN A 131 -19.42 -8.58 -0.05
N GLY A 132 -18.92 -9.00 1.12
CA GLY A 132 -19.73 -9.04 2.35
C GLY A 132 -20.29 -7.68 2.74
N PHE A 133 -19.49 -6.62 2.66
CA PHE A 133 -20.00 -5.27 2.95
C PHE A 133 -20.98 -4.77 1.87
N LYS A 134 -20.77 -5.07 0.59
CA LYS A 134 -21.68 -4.71 -0.51
C LYS A 134 -23.10 -5.23 -0.27
N GLU A 135 -23.23 -6.48 0.16
CA GLU A 135 -24.53 -7.10 0.49
C GLU A 135 -25.25 -6.41 1.66
N ILE A 136 -24.48 -5.74 2.53
CA ILE A 136 -24.97 -5.16 3.78
C ILE A 136 -25.17 -3.64 3.66
N LEU A 137 -24.68 -2.99 2.60
CA LEU A 137 -24.83 -1.54 2.38
C LEU A 137 -26.29 -1.07 2.37
N SER A 138 -27.25 -1.97 2.12
CA SER A 138 -28.69 -1.70 2.20
C SER A 138 -29.19 -1.51 3.64
N TYR A 139 -28.50 -2.08 4.64
CA TYR A 139 -28.94 -2.13 6.03
C TYR A 139 -27.98 -1.44 7.01
N TYR A 140 -26.82 -0.98 6.54
CA TYR A 140 -25.79 -0.35 7.36
C TYR A 140 -25.31 0.96 6.74
N PRO A 141 -25.10 2.03 7.54
CA PRO A 141 -24.67 3.32 7.01
C PRO A 141 -23.36 3.22 6.22
N LYS A 142 -23.37 3.77 4.99
CA LYS A 142 -22.21 3.75 4.08
C LYS A 142 -20.96 4.37 4.70
N ASP A 143 -21.10 5.51 5.37
CA ASP A 143 -19.97 6.22 6.01
C ASP A 143 -19.28 5.38 7.08
N LYS A 144 -20.05 4.62 7.86
CA LYS A 144 -19.49 3.73 8.90
C LYS A 144 -18.82 2.50 8.27
N ALA A 145 -19.37 1.98 7.18
CA ALA A 145 -18.76 0.88 6.44
C ALA A 145 -17.43 1.29 5.81
N SER A 146 -17.39 2.46 5.14
CA SER A 146 -16.17 2.98 4.52
C SER A 146 -15.09 3.20 5.55
N ASN A 147 -15.38 3.94 6.62
CA ASN A 147 -14.42 4.18 7.71
C ASN A 147 -13.89 2.89 8.33
N PHE A 148 -14.75 1.88 8.52
CA PHE A 148 -14.31 0.57 9.02
C PHE A 148 -13.34 -0.10 8.04
N LEU A 149 -13.67 -0.11 6.76
CA LEU A 149 -12.89 -0.75 5.70
C LEU A 149 -11.55 -0.04 5.51
N ASP A 150 -11.51 1.28 5.52
CA ASP A 150 -10.28 2.06 5.42
C ASP A 150 -9.31 1.72 6.56
N LEU A 151 -9.80 1.71 7.81
CA LEU A 151 -9.00 1.31 8.96
C LEU A 151 -8.59 -0.18 8.90
N HIS A 152 -9.46 -1.05 8.38
CA HIS A 152 -9.18 -2.47 8.23
C HIS A 152 -8.07 -2.73 7.20
N LEU A 153 -8.13 -2.04 6.06
CA LEU A 153 -7.13 -2.13 5.01
C LEU A 153 -5.80 -1.55 5.45
N ARG A 154 -5.81 -0.38 6.11
CA ARG A 154 -4.59 0.24 6.66
C ARG A 154 -3.85 -0.71 7.60
N ASP A 155 -4.55 -1.28 8.59
CA ASP A 155 -3.93 -2.23 9.52
C ASP A 155 -3.44 -3.51 8.81
N ARG A 156 -4.18 -3.99 7.81
CA ARG A 156 -3.76 -5.17 7.03
C ARG A 156 -2.53 -4.89 6.18
N ILE A 157 -2.45 -3.73 5.54
CA ILE A 157 -1.25 -3.29 4.79
C ILE A 157 -0.06 -3.27 5.74
N LEU A 158 -0.23 -2.70 6.93
CA LEU A 158 0.81 -2.66 7.97
C LEU A 158 1.26 -4.06 8.39
N MET A 159 0.32 -4.98 8.66
CA MET A 159 0.61 -6.38 8.99
C MET A 159 1.42 -7.07 7.89
N LYS A 160 0.98 -6.90 6.63
CA LYS A 160 1.66 -7.47 5.46
C LYS A 160 3.08 -6.89 5.33
N LEU A 161 3.23 -5.58 5.54
CA LEU A 161 4.52 -4.90 5.42
C LEU A 161 5.51 -5.36 6.48
N ILE A 162 5.08 -5.46 7.74
CA ILE A 162 5.92 -5.94 8.85
C ILE A 162 6.39 -7.36 8.57
N ALA A 163 5.47 -8.24 8.18
CA ALA A 163 5.76 -9.64 7.89
C ALA A 163 6.73 -9.78 6.70
N LEU A 164 6.46 -9.08 5.60
CA LEU A 164 7.34 -9.09 4.42
C LEU A 164 8.72 -8.49 4.72
N ASN A 165 8.78 -7.40 5.47
CA ASN A 165 10.05 -6.78 5.85
C ASN A 165 10.92 -7.77 6.59
N TYR A 166 10.39 -8.45 7.61
CA TYR A 166 11.14 -9.47 8.35
C TYR A 166 11.60 -10.63 7.46
N SER A 167 10.74 -11.11 6.56
CA SER A 167 11.07 -12.17 5.60
C SER A 167 12.25 -11.76 4.69
N TYR A 168 12.21 -10.55 4.13
CA TYR A 168 13.27 -10.02 3.27
C TYR A 168 14.54 -9.62 4.03
N LEU A 169 14.45 -9.27 5.32
CA LEU A 169 15.64 -9.00 6.14
C LEU A 169 16.47 -10.26 6.34
N ILE A 170 15.83 -11.43 6.46
CA ILE A 170 16.56 -12.71 6.63
C ILE A 170 16.99 -13.28 5.30
N ASN A 171 16.10 -13.25 4.30
CA ASN A 171 16.35 -13.75 2.96
C ASN A 171 16.31 -12.59 1.95
N PRO A 172 17.37 -11.77 1.86
CA PRO A 172 17.40 -10.66 0.93
C PRO A 172 17.40 -11.18 -0.52
N PRO A 173 16.50 -10.69 -1.39
CA PRO A 173 16.47 -11.11 -2.79
C PRO A 173 17.64 -10.51 -3.57
N ASN A 174 18.05 -9.28 -3.22
CA ASN A 174 19.13 -8.53 -3.85
C ASN A 174 20.04 -7.90 -2.78
N SER A 175 21.32 -7.73 -3.10
CA SER A 175 22.32 -7.14 -2.19
C SER A 175 22.12 -5.64 -1.90
N SER A 176 21.34 -4.92 -2.71
CA SER A 176 21.04 -3.50 -2.52
C SER A 176 19.77 -3.23 -1.71
N ASN A 177 19.06 -4.29 -1.29
CA ASN A 177 17.79 -4.17 -0.59
C ASN A 177 18.00 -4.32 0.91
N ILE A 178 17.43 -3.39 1.67
CA ILE A 178 17.32 -3.49 3.12
C ILE A 178 15.88 -3.91 3.44
N GLY A 179 15.69 -5.19 3.74
CA GLY A 179 14.36 -5.75 3.94
C GLY A 179 13.47 -5.49 2.72
N ILE A 180 12.34 -4.81 2.93
CA ILE A 180 11.40 -4.46 1.85
C ILE A 180 11.79 -3.19 1.07
N ILE A 181 12.79 -2.43 1.54
CA ILE A 181 13.21 -1.16 0.94
C ILE A 181 14.32 -1.42 -0.07
N ASP A 182 14.14 -0.90 -1.29
CA ASP A 182 15.20 -0.81 -2.28
C ASP A 182 15.82 0.59 -2.19
N LEU A 183 17.13 0.66 -1.94
CA LEU A 183 17.86 1.91 -1.76
C LEU A 183 18.07 2.67 -3.07
N LYS A 184 18.02 1.98 -4.22
CA LYS A 184 18.32 2.54 -5.54
C LYS A 184 17.18 2.25 -6.52
N LEU A 185 15.96 2.53 -6.08
CA LEU A 185 14.77 2.37 -6.90
C LEU A 185 14.78 3.39 -8.05
N ASN A 186 14.76 2.90 -9.29
CA ASN A 186 14.60 3.76 -10.45
C ASN A 186 13.10 3.99 -10.74
N ILE A 187 12.63 5.21 -10.47
CA ILE A 187 11.21 5.55 -10.59
C ILE A 187 10.74 5.54 -12.05
N ASN A 188 11.56 6.00 -12.99
CA ASN A 188 11.21 6.03 -14.41
C ASN A 188 10.93 4.61 -14.94
N LYS A 189 11.75 3.63 -14.55
CA LYS A 189 11.57 2.22 -14.94
C LYS A 189 10.30 1.61 -14.35
N ILE A 190 9.92 1.98 -13.13
CA ILE A 190 8.66 1.51 -12.54
C ILE A 190 7.48 2.03 -13.34
N ILE A 191 7.49 3.33 -13.64
CA ILE A 191 6.40 3.97 -14.38
C ILE A 191 6.29 3.39 -15.78
N GLN A 192 7.40 3.17 -16.48
CA GLN A 192 7.42 2.50 -17.79
C GLN A 192 6.81 1.09 -17.72
N ARG A 193 7.18 0.28 -16.72
CA ARG A 193 6.57 -1.04 -16.52
C ARG A 193 5.08 -0.98 -16.21
N CYS A 194 4.66 0.00 -15.40
CA CYS A 194 3.24 0.21 -15.11
C CYS A 194 2.48 0.65 -16.36
N GLU A 195 3.07 1.53 -17.18
CA GLU A 195 2.52 1.96 -18.46
C GLU A 195 2.34 0.77 -19.41
N GLU A 196 3.38 -0.04 -19.63
CA GLU A 196 3.34 -1.23 -20.49
C GLU A 196 2.23 -2.18 -20.03
N PHE A 197 2.20 -2.50 -18.74
CA PHE A 197 1.19 -3.39 -18.16
C PHE A 197 -0.23 -2.85 -18.32
N VAL A 198 -0.46 -1.56 -18.05
CA VAL A 198 -1.80 -0.96 -18.20
C VAL A 198 -2.20 -0.85 -19.67
N ASN A 199 -1.25 -0.57 -20.56
CA ASN A 199 -1.48 -0.59 -22.01
C ASN A 199 -1.91 -1.98 -22.48
N ASP A 200 -1.25 -3.04 -22.03
CA ASP A 200 -1.63 -4.42 -22.39
C ASP A 200 -3.08 -4.73 -21.97
N ILE A 201 -3.46 -4.35 -20.73
CA ILE A 201 -4.84 -4.53 -20.26
C ILE A 201 -5.82 -3.70 -21.11
N CYS A 202 -5.48 -2.45 -21.43
CA CYS A 202 -6.34 -1.57 -22.23
C CYS A 202 -6.47 -2.07 -23.68
N GLN A 203 -5.41 -2.60 -24.28
CA GLN A 203 -5.44 -3.21 -25.60
C GLN A 203 -6.35 -4.44 -25.63
N ILE A 204 -6.31 -5.28 -24.59
CA ILE A 204 -7.20 -6.46 -24.49
C ILE A 204 -8.67 -6.03 -24.39
N LYS A 205 -8.98 -4.99 -23.61
CA LYS A 205 -10.37 -4.59 -23.33
C LYS A 205 -10.97 -3.66 -24.39
N TYR A 206 -10.22 -2.64 -24.80
CA TYR A 206 -10.69 -1.53 -25.64
C TYR A 206 -10.07 -1.53 -27.03
N PHE A 207 -9.16 -2.46 -27.33
CA PHE A 207 -8.39 -2.51 -28.60
C PHE A 207 -7.61 -1.21 -28.88
N THR A 208 -7.35 -0.40 -27.85
CA THR A 208 -6.69 0.91 -27.92
C THR A 208 -5.83 1.10 -26.67
N GLY A 209 -4.71 1.80 -26.81
CA GLY A 209 -3.81 2.19 -25.71
C GLY A 209 -3.65 3.71 -25.63
N CYS A 210 -2.98 4.16 -24.57
CA CYS A 210 -2.66 5.57 -24.34
C CYS A 210 -1.13 5.76 -24.33
N LYS A 211 -0.67 6.90 -24.84
CA LYS A 211 0.74 7.30 -24.75
C LYS A 211 0.98 7.98 -23.41
N VAL A 212 2.15 7.75 -22.80
CA VAL A 212 2.59 8.46 -21.60
C VAL A 212 3.86 9.26 -21.91
N GLU A 213 3.90 10.49 -21.44
CA GLU A 213 5.07 11.36 -21.54
C GLU A 213 5.64 11.59 -20.13
N ILE A 214 6.89 11.17 -19.91
CA ILE A 214 7.59 11.33 -18.63
C ILE A 214 8.52 12.53 -18.71
N ILE A 215 8.25 13.54 -17.89
CA ILE A 215 9.06 14.75 -17.72
C ILE A 215 9.78 14.63 -16.37
N SER A 216 11.10 14.42 -16.41
CA SER A 216 11.93 14.31 -15.21
C SER A 216 12.78 15.57 -15.04
N ASN A 217 12.58 16.28 -13.92
CA ASN A 217 13.47 17.35 -13.51
C ASN A 217 14.32 16.86 -12.34
N ASN A 218 15.59 16.60 -12.61
CA ASN A 218 16.61 16.46 -11.57
C ASN A 218 17.17 17.85 -11.30
N ASP A 219 16.55 18.60 -10.39
CA ASP A 219 17.21 19.77 -9.81
C ASP A 219 18.27 19.30 -8.79
N GLU A 220 19.21 18.47 -9.25
CA GLU A 220 20.54 18.52 -8.66
C GLU A 220 21.15 19.81 -9.20
N LEU A 221 21.02 20.89 -8.42
CA LEU A 221 21.96 22.00 -8.48
C LEU A 221 23.35 21.43 -8.16
N ASP A 222 23.98 20.80 -9.15
CA ASP A 222 25.42 20.58 -9.20
C ASP A 222 26.06 21.97 -9.29
N THR A 223 26.18 22.65 -8.16
CA THR A 223 26.92 23.92 -8.02
C THR A 223 28.43 23.73 -8.10
N ASP A 224 28.93 22.75 -8.88
CA ASP A 224 30.36 22.51 -9.08
C ASP A 224 30.77 22.34 -10.56
N ASN A 225 29.86 22.46 -11.53
CA ASN A 225 30.22 22.47 -12.96
C ASN A 225 29.71 23.72 -13.68
N SER A 226 30.19 24.89 -13.25
CA SER A 226 30.24 26.07 -14.12
C SER A 226 31.43 25.92 -15.06
N ASP A 227 31.24 25.20 -16.17
CA ASP A 227 31.99 25.40 -17.42
C ASP A 227 31.52 24.33 -18.41
N ASN A 228 30.56 24.71 -19.26
CA ASN A 228 30.34 24.29 -20.66
C ASN A 228 28.88 24.54 -21.04
N SER A 229 28.56 25.82 -21.24
CA SER A 229 27.49 26.19 -22.17
C SER A 229 27.92 25.77 -23.56
N ASP A 230 27.20 24.82 -24.16
CA ASP A 230 27.02 24.59 -25.61
C ASP A 230 26.92 23.07 -25.86
N ASN A 231 25.77 22.48 -25.51
CA ASN A 231 25.16 21.29 -26.12
C ASN A 231 23.90 20.89 -25.31
N ALA A 232 22.88 21.76 -25.33
CA ALA A 232 21.55 21.43 -24.80
C ALA A 232 20.78 20.57 -25.81
N ILE A 233 21.25 19.35 -26.03
CA ILE A 233 20.41 18.27 -26.56
C ILE A 233 19.88 17.56 -25.31
N ALA A 234 18.56 17.64 -25.11
CA ALA A 234 17.84 17.08 -23.99
C ALA A 234 18.26 15.62 -23.74
N ASN A 235 19.08 15.40 -22.71
CA ASN A 235 19.34 14.06 -22.19
C ASN A 235 18.07 13.59 -21.48
N THR A 236 17.22 12.86 -22.20
CA THR A 236 15.96 12.27 -21.74
C THR A 236 16.13 11.10 -20.74
N ASN A 237 17.36 10.81 -20.30
CA ASN A 237 17.67 9.70 -19.40
C ASN A 237 18.20 10.20 -18.05
N ASN A 238 17.43 11.05 -17.38
CA ASN A 238 17.64 11.39 -15.98
C ASN A 238 16.99 10.32 -15.10
N ASP A 239 17.69 9.20 -14.91
CA ASP A 239 17.25 8.13 -14.01
C ASP A 239 17.13 8.65 -12.56
N ILE A 240 15.91 8.72 -12.05
CA ILE A 240 15.64 9.18 -10.68
C ILE A 240 15.77 8.00 -9.73
N LEU A 241 16.85 8.00 -8.95
CA LEU A 241 17.09 7.02 -7.88
C LEU A 241 16.52 7.53 -6.56
N PHE A 242 15.66 6.74 -5.93
CA PHE A 242 14.98 7.08 -4.68
C PHE A 242 14.81 5.86 -3.76
N PRO A 243 15.12 5.94 -2.46
CA PRO A 243 14.93 4.82 -1.55
C PRO A 243 13.45 4.67 -1.18
N PHE A 244 12.82 3.55 -1.56
CA PHE A 244 11.42 3.28 -1.17
C PHE A 244 11.01 1.81 -1.36
N VAL A 245 9.78 1.50 -0.96
CA VAL A 245 9.14 0.20 -1.16
C VAL A 245 8.58 0.08 -2.57
N TYR A 246 9.22 -0.72 -3.44
CA TYR A 246 8.83 -0.95 -4.84
C TYR A 246 7.33 -1.27 -5.00
N SER A 247 6.83 -2.25 -4.25
CA SER A 247 5.46 -2.77 -4.42
C SER A 247 4.37 -1.75 -4.10
N ASN A 248 4.66 -0.79 -3.21
CA ASN A 248 3.71 0.26 -2.87
C ASN A 248 3.60 1.30 -4.00
N LEU A 249 4.73 1.71 -4.59
CA LEU A 249 4.74 2.65 -5.71
C LEU A 249 4.18 2.01 -6.97
N GLU A 250 4.56 0.77 -7.28
CA GLU A 250 4.02 0.00 -8.41
C GLU A 250 2.49 -0.09 -8.32
N TYR A 251 1.93 -0.42 -7.15
CA TYR A 251 0.49 -0.44 -6.93
C TYR A 251 -0.14 0.94 -7.17
N CYS A 252 0.43 2.00 -6.58
CA CYS A 252 -0.12 3.35 -6.73
C CYS A 252 -0.10 3.83 -8.18
N PHE A 253 1.02 3.69 -8.89
CA PHE A 253 1.13 4.11 -10.28
C PHE A 253 0.21 3.29 -11.18
N THR A 254 0.13 1.97 -10.99
CA THR A 254 -0.77 1.11 -11.77
C THR A 254 -2.23 1.52 -11.60
N GLU A 255 -2.71 1.73 -10.37
CA GLU A 255 -4.11 2.12 -10.13
C GLU A 255 -4.44 3.50 -10.71
N ILE A 256 -3.54 4.48 -10.59
CA ILE A 256 -3.75 5.82 -11.14
C ILE A 256 -3.72 5.81 -12.67
N LEU A 257 -2.78 5.08 -13.27
CA LEU A 257 -2.67 4.95 -14.73
C LEU A 257 -3.89 4.23 -15.32
N LYS A 258 -4.39 3.15 -14.69
CA LYS A 258 -5.64 2.51 -15.12
C LYS A 258 -6.81 3.50 -15.17
N ASN A 259 -6.96 4.31 -14.13
CA ASN A 259 -8.02 5.32 -14.08
C ASN A 259 -7.84 6.39 -15.16
N SER A 260 -6.60 6.86 -15.36
CA SER A 260 -6.26 7.88 -16.37
C SER A 260 -6.51 7.37 -17.79
N PHE A 261 -6.06 6.15 -18.11
CA PHE A 261 -6.23 5.52 -19.42
C PHE A 261 -7.71 5.29 -19.71
N ARG A 262 -8.44 4.77 -18.72
CA ARG A 262 -9.89 4.59 -18.82
C ARG A 262 -10.60 5.90 -19.14
N ALA A 263 -10.27 6.98 -18.43
CA ALA A 263 -10.87 8.30 -18.64
C ALA A 263 -10.59 8.85 -20.04
N HIS A 264 -9.38 8.67 -20.58
CA HIS A 264 -9.03 9.04 -21.96
C HIS A 264 -9.83 8.24 -22.99
N ILE A 265 -9.89 6.91 -22.84
CA ILE A 265 -10.58 6.02 -23.78
C ILE A 265 -12.09 6.26 -23.78
N GLU A 266 -12.71 6.34 -22.59
CA GLU A 266 -14.16 6.54 -22.46
C GLU A 266 -14.61 7.90 -23.02
N ASN A 267 -13.78 8.95 -22.89
CA ASN A 267 -14.05 10.27 -23.44
C ASN A 267 -13.52 10.49 -24.86
N LYS A 268 -12.98 9.45 -25.51
CA LYS A 268 -12.47 9.48 -26.90
C LYS A 268 -11.46 10.61 -27.13
N VAL A 269 -10.56 10.80 -26.17
CA VAL A 269 -9.43 11.73 -26.31
C VAL A 269 -8.55 11.24 -27.47
N ASP A 270 -8.05 12.18 -28.28
CA ASP A 270 -7.16 11.85 -29.40
C ASP A 270 -5.93 11.07 -28.90
N SER A 271 -5.60 9.97 -29.57
CA SER A 271 -4.50 9.07 -29.16
C SER A 271 -3.12 9.72 -29.20
N ASP A 272 -3.01 10.91 -29.77
CA ASP A 272 -1.78 11.70 -29.81
C ASP A 272 -1.60 12.60 -28.58
N ILE A 273 -2.61 12.76 -27.73
CA ILE A 273 -2.51 13.51 -26.48
C ILE A 273 -2.01 12.55 -25.39
N PRO A 274 -0.77 12.70 -24.89
CA PRO A 274 -0.25 11.80 -23.88
C PRO A 274 -0.76 12.14 -22.47
N ILE A 275 -0.77 11.15 -21.60
CA ILE A 275 -0.83 11.38 -20.15
C ILE A 275 0.53 11.87 -19.71
N GLN A 276 0.56 13.03 -19.05
CA GLN A 276 1.81 13.67 -18.66
C GLN A 276 2.17 13.29 -17.23
N ILE A 277 3.38 12.77 -17.03
CA ILE A 277 3.92 12.43 -15.72
C ILE A 277 5.12 13.32 -15.45
N THR A 278 5.00 14.21 -14.47
CA THR A 278 6.11 15.03 -14.00
C THR A 278 6.69 14.43 -12.73
N ILE A 279 8.00 14.17 -12.72
CA ILE A 279 8.71 13.63 -11.56
C ILE A 279 9.76 14.63 -11.13
N ILE A 280 9.72 14.98 -9.84
CA ILE A 280 10.64 15.91 -9.20
C ILE A 280 11.23 15.24 -7.97
N LYS A 281 12.55 15.24 -7.87
CA LYS A 281 13.26 14.81 -6.66
C LYS A 281 13.74 16.06 -5.92
N ASN A 282 13.20 16.29 -4.74
CA ASN A 282 13.55 17.39 -3.85
C ASN A 282 14.20 16.86 -2.56
N TYR A 283 14.66 17.75 -1.68
CA TYR A 283 15.23 17.40 -0.39
C TYR A 283 14.68 18.30 0.72
N GLU A 284 14.18 17.69 1.80
CA GLU A 284 13.91 18.39 3.04
C GLU A 284 15.22 18.56 3.80
N ILE A 285 15.65 19.81 3.97
CA ILE A 285 16.88 20.15 4.68
C ILE A 285 16.50 20.65 6.06
N THR A 286 16.79 19.87 7.10
CA THR A 286 16.77 20.39 8.47
C THR A 286 18.13 21.03 8.78
N LYS A 287 18.09 22.20 9.40
CA LYS A 287 19.28 22.94 9.84
C LYS A 287 19.37 22.87 11.36
N ASP A 288 20.58 22.98 11.89
CA ASP A 288 20.78 23.06 13.34
C ASP A 288 20.13 24.35 13.89
N GLU A 289 19.40 24.25 15.00
CA GLU A 289 18.78 25.42 15.63
C GLU A 289 19.84 26.42 16.11
N ASN A 290 21.05 25.94 16.44
CA ASN A 290 22.15 26.77 16.91
C ASN A 290 23.07 27.27 15.80
N ASP A 291 23.06 26.63 14.62
CA ASP A 291 23.87 27.01 13.47
C ASP A 291 23.12 26.77 12.14
N PRO A 292 22.50 27.82 11.54
CA PRO A 292 21.72 27.69 10.31
C PRO A 292 22.57 27.39 9.05
N THR A 293 23.90 27.34 9.19
CA THR A 293 24.80 26.88 8.11
C THR A 293 25.03 25.37 8.13
N LYS A 294 24.74 24.71 9.26
CA LYS A 294 24.96 23.27 9.43
C LYS A 294 23.68 22.50 9.11
N ILE A 295 23.75 21.67 8.07
CA ILE A 295 22.68 20.74 7.71
C ILE A 295 22.72 19.55 8.68
N THR A 296 21.61 19.32 9.39
CA THR A 296 21.48 18.23 10.38
C THR A 296 20.88 16.97 9.76
N SER A 297 19.96 17.12 8.80
CA SER A 297 19.44 16.01 8.01
C SER A 297 19.03 16.47 6.62
N LYS A 298 19.23 15.61 5.62
CA LYS A 298 18.81 15.80 4.22
C LYS A 298 17.94 14.61 3.85
N ILE A 299 16.62 14.79 3.91
CA ILE A 299 15.65 13.72 3.64
C ILE A 299 15.19 13.87 2.18
N PRO A 300 15.39 12.86 1.31
CA PRO A 300 14.90 12.93 -0.06
C PRO A 300 13.36 12.92 -0.08
N ILE A 301 12.77 13.81 -0.87
CA ILE A 301 11.34 13.85 -1.15
C ILE A 301 11.14 13.60 -2.64
N LEU A 302 10.28 12.65 -2.98
CA LEU A 302 9.84 12.41 -4.35
C LEU A 302 8.45 13.00 -4.54
N GLU A 303 8.30 13.88 -5.51
CA GLU A 303 7.03 14.45 -5.94
C GLU A 303 6.71 13.96 -7.35
N VAL A 304 5.56 13.31 -7.50
CA VAL A 304 5.06 12.81 -8.79
C VAL A 304 3.72 13.44 -9.07
N ARG A 305 3.58 14.07 -10.24
CA ARG A 305 2.30 14.55 -10.76
C ARG A 305 1.92 13.75 -12.00
N ILE A 306 0.75 13.13 -11.99
CA ILE A 306 0.16 12.44 -13.14
C ILE A 306 -1.04 13.27 -13.61
N ARG A 307 -1.00 13.74 -14.85
CA ARG A 307 -2.03 14.58 -15.47
C ARG A 307 -2.68 13.87 -16.64
N ASP A 308 -4.00 13.78 -16.60
CA ASP A 308 -4.84 13.33 -17.70
C ASP A 308 -5.71 14.47 -18.27
N VAL A 309 -6.20 14.28 -19.49
CA VAL A 309 -7.18 15.16 -20.17
C VAL A 309 -8.47 14.35 -20.41
N GLY A 310 -8.78 13.43 -19.49
CA GLY A 310 -9.88 12.49 -19.61
C GLY A 310 -11.22 13.08 -19.17
N GLY A 311 -11.47 14.38 -19.39
CA GLY A 311 -12.77 15.01 -19.11
C GLY A 311 -13.07 15.33 -17.63
N GLY A 312 -12.21 14.92 -16.70
CA GLY A 312 -12.35 15.22 -15.27
C GLY A 312 -13.51 14.50 -14.57
N ILE A 313 -13.63 14.73 -13.26
CA ILE A 313 -14.63 14.09 -12.39
C ILE A 313 -15.75 15.10 -12.12
N GLN A 314 -17.00 14.63 -12.15
CA GLN A 314 -18.16 15.47 -11.84
C GLN A 314 -18.12 15.95 -10.37
N PRO A 315 -18.45 17.23 -10.07
CA PRO A 315 -18.36 17.78 -8.71
C PRO A 315 -19.20 17.04 -7.66
N ASP A 316 -20.33 16.46 -8.06
CA ASP A 316 -21.21 15.68 -7.17
C ASP A 316 -20.54 14.36 -6.71
N ILE A 317 -19.66 13.83 -7.56
CA ILE A 317 -18.96 12.56 -7.35
C ILE A 317 -17.63 12.77 -6.62
N GLU A 318 -17.00 13.94 -6.79
CA GLU A 318 -15.67 14.27 -6.25
C GLU A 318 -15.53 13.95 -4.75
N LYS A 319 -16.57 14.21 -3.95
CA LYS A 319 -16.56 13.95 -2.50
C LYS A 319 -16.49 12.47 -2.14
N HIS A 320 -16.92 11.60 -3.04
CA HIS A 320 -17.09 10.16 -2.83
C HIS A 320 -16.00 9.32 -3.49
N ILE A 321 -15.05 9.93 -4.21
CA ILE A 321 -13.99 9.19 -4.95
C ILE A 321 -13.06 8.37 -4.05
N TYR A 322 -12.98 8.74 -2.78
CA TYR A 322 -12.22 8.01 -1.77
C TYR A 322 -13.08 7.02 -0.98
N ASP A 323 -14.41 7.07 -1.12
CA ASP A 323 -15.30 6.17 -0.41
C ASP A 323 -15.13 4.74 -0.92
N PHE A 324 -15.08 3.82 0.02
CA PHE A 324 -14.95 2.41 -0.28
C PHE A 324 -16.18 1.91 -1.07
N ASN A 325 -15.95 1.10 -2.12
CA ASN A 325 -16.97 0.66 -3.09
C ASN A 325 -17.51 1.77 -4.01
N PHE A 326 -16.95 2.97 -3.95
CA PHE A 326 -17.29 3.98 -4.94
C PHE A 326 -16.65 3.61 -6.28
N THR A 327 -17.50 3.34 -7.27
CA THR A 327 -17.09 3.17 -8.66
C THR A 327 -18.07 3.94 -9.54
N THR A 328 -17.53 4.61 -10.56
CA THR A 328 -18.34 5.25 -11.60
C THR A 328 -18.91 4.23 -12.60
N PHE A 329 -18.57 2.95 -12.44
CA PHE A 329 -19.13 1.84 -13.20
C PHE A 329 -20.55 1.54 -12.68
N LYS A 330 -21.55 1.58 -13.56
CA LYS A 330 -22.90 1.08 -13.23
C LYS A 330 -22.85 -0.45 -13.25
N ASP A 331 -23.30 -1.09 -12.17
CA ASP A 331 -23.45 -2.54 -12.07
C ASP A 331 -24.23 -3.06 -13.29
N TYR A 332 -23.52 -3.73 -14.21
CA TYR A 332 -24.15 -4.70 -15.11
C TYR A 332 -23.85 -6.08 -14.53
N ASP A 333 -24.92 -6.84 -14.28
CA ASP A 333 -25.05 -8.08 -13.49
C ASP A 333 -24.24 -9.31 -13.99
N ASN A 334 -23.11 -9.14 -14.67
CA ASN A 334 -22.34 -10.26 -15.21
C ASN A 334 -21.07 -10.51 -14.38
N GLU A 335 -21.23 -11.29 -13.31
CA GLU A 335 -20.16 -11.73 -12.38
C GLU A 335 -19.02 -12.56 -13.02
N ASN A 336 -19.06 -12.85 -14.32
CA ASN A 336 -18.16 -13.79 -14.99
C ASN A 336 -17.03 -13.15 -15.80
N ASP A 337 -16.96 -11.83 -15.93
CA ASP A 337 -15.95 -11.22 -16.80
C ASP A 337 -14.67 -10.83 -16.03
N PHE A 338 -13.70 -11.76 -16.02
CA PHE A 338 -12.36 -11.56 -15.43
C PHE A 338 -11.64 -10.34 -16.06
N SER A 339 -11.98 -10.02 -17.31
CA SER A 339 -11.53 -8.84 -18.07
C SER A 339 -12.04 -7.51 -17.48
N GLU A 340 -13.30 -7.47 -17.02
CA GLU A 340 -13.92 -6.22 -16.54
C GLU A 340 -13.34 -5.78 -15.20
N ARG A 341 -13.04 -6.74 -14.30
CA ARG A 341 -12.39 -6.50 -13.00
C ARG A 341 -10.94 -6.03 -13.13
N ALA A 342 -10.24 -6.37 -14.22
CA ALA A 342 -8.83 -6.01 -14.42
C ALA A 342 -8.62 -4.50 -14.64
N VAL A 343 -9.56 -3.84 -15.35
CA VAL A 343 -9.44 -2.41 -15.71
C VAL A 343 -10.06 -1.47 -14.68
N ALA A 344 -11.32 -1.68 -14.30
CA ALA A 344 -12.02 -0.76 -13.40
C ALA A 344 -11.74 -1.06 -11.91
N GLY A 345 -11.16 -2.23 -11.62
CA GLY A 345 -10.99 -2.69 -10.24
C GLY A 345 -12.33 -2.85 -9.52
N MET A 346 -12.28 -2.97 -8.19
CA MET A 346 -13.47 -3.13 -7.36
C MET A 346 -13.90 -1.81 -6.66
N GLY A 347 -13.32 -0.66 -7.03
CA GLY A 347 -13.57 0.62 -6.37
C GLY A 347 -12.76 0.85 -5.09
N TYR A 348 -11.54 0.28 -5.00
CA TYR A 348 -10.62 0.48 -3.85
C TYR A 348 -9.28 1.10 -4.23
N GLY A 349 -8.97 1.21 -5.53
CA GLY A 349 -7.64 1.58 -6.00
C GLY A 349 -7.15 2.88 -5.38
N LEU A 350 -7.90 3.97 -5.56
CA LEU A 350 -7.51 5.30 -5.05
C LEU A 350 -7.42 5.37 -3.52
N GLY A 351 -8.39 4.79 -2.79
CA GLY A 351 -8.37 4.76 -1.33
C GLY A 351 -7.20 3.93 -0.77
N LEU A 352 -6.86 2.82 -1.42
CA LEU A 352 -5.69 2.01 -1.05
C LEU A 352 -4.38 2.72 -1.40
N SER A 353 -4.26 3.31 -2.59
CA SER A 353 -3.08 4.09 -2.98
C SER A 353 -2.81 5.21 -1.99
N ARG A 354 -3.85 5.95 -1.59
CA ARG A 354 -3.75 6.96 -0.54
C ARG A 354 -3.21 6.39 0.77
N ASN A 355 -3.74 5.26 1.24
CA ASN A 355 -3.27 4.62 2.46
C ASN A 355 -1.80 4.16 2.38
N TYR A 356 -1.35 3.63 1.24
CA TYR A 356 0.05 3.23 1.04
C TYR A 356 1.01 4.41 1.17
N ILE A 357 0.64 5.57 0.61
CA ILE A 357 1.45 6.79 0.63
C ILE A 357 1.43 7.45 2.01
N GLU A 358 0.25 7.65 2.61
CA GLU A 358 0.10 8.31 3.91
C GLU A 358 0.73 7.51 5.07
N MET A 359 0.79 6.18 4.96
CA MET A 359 1.39 5.33 5.99
C MET A 359 2.86 5.68 6.27
N PHE A 360 3.59 6.14 5.25
CA PHE A 360 4.98 6.59 5.36
C PHE A 360 5.15 8.10 5.50
N GLY A 361 4.09 8.82 5.87
CA GLY A 361 4.12 10.28 6.03
C GLY A 361 4.17 11.04 4.70
N GLY A 362 3.82 10.38 3.59
CA GLY A 362 3.62 11.01 2.30
C GLY A 362 2.27 11.73 2.19
N SER A 363 2.01 12.33 1.02
CA SER A 363 0.75 13.00 0.70
C SER A 363 0.19 12.51 -0.63
N PHE A 364 -1.13 12.31 -0.68
CA PHE A 364 -1.86 11.95 -1.90
C PHE A 364 -2.98 12.96 -2.10
N LYS A 365 -2.95 13.71 -3.20
CA LYS A 365 -3.96 14.73 -3.51
C LYS A 365 -4.44 14.55 -4.94
N LEU A 366 -5.75 14.69 -5.15
CA LEU A 366 -6.36 14.68 -6.47
C LEU A 366 -6.99 16.06 -6.70
N GLN A 367 -6.75 16.62 -7.87
CA GLN A 367 -7.33 17.88 -8.32
C GLN A 367 -7.93 17.65 -9.71
N THR A 368 -9.23 17.86 -9.84
CA THR A 368 -9.95 17.59 -11.08
C THR A 368 -10.64 18.84 -11.59
N TYR A 369 -10.70 18.98 -12.91
CA TYR A 369 -11.42 20.03 -13.60
C TYR A 369 -12.44 19.38 -14.51
N TRP A 370 -13.71 19.42 -14.11
CA TRP A 370 -14.79 18.84 -14.89
C TRP A 370 -14.88 19.47 -16.28
N GLY A 371 -14.93 18.61 -17.31
CA GLY A 371 -14.87 18.99 -18.72
C GLY A 371 -13.45 19.09 -19.29
N TRP A 372 -12.40 18.93 -18.48
CA TRP A 372 -11.01 19.03 -18.94
C TRP A 372 -10.19 17.79 -18.59
N GLY A 373 -9.94 17.51 -17.31
CA GLY A 373 -9.01 16.45 -16.91
C GLY A 373 -8.76 16.39 -15.41
N THR A 374 -7.86 15.49 -15.00
CA THR A 374 -7.51 15.27 -13.60
C THR A 374 -6.00 15.23 -13.39
N ASP A 375 -5.54 15.89 -12.34
CA ASP A 375 -4.17 15.89 -11.85
C ASP A 375 -4.12 15.12 -10.52
N VAL A 376 -3.24 14.13 -10.42
CA VAL A 376 -2.94 13.39 -9.19
C VAL A 376 -1.53 13.71 -8.74
N TYR A 377 -1.40 14.16 -7.49
CA TYR A 377 -0.15 14.53 -6.84
C TYR A 377 0.19 13.52 -5.75
N ILE A 378 1.37 12.92 -5.86
CA ILE A 378 1.93 12.00 -4.88
C ILE A 378 3.22 12.61 -4.34
N THR A 379 3.34 12.67 -3.02
CA THR A 379 4.58 13.05 -2.33
C THR A 379 4.98 11.90 -1.41
N VAL A 380 6.22 11.43 -1.49
CA VAL A 380 6.77 10.45 -0.56
C VAL A 380 8.11 10.92 -0.01
N LYS A 381 8.37 10.58 1.26
CA LYS A 381 9.67 10.81 1.92
C LYS A 381 10.45 9.50 1.91
N GLY A 382 11.74 9.57 1.61
CA GLY A 382 12.64 8.41 1.47
C GLY A 382 13.59 8.24 2.64
#